data_AF-A0A966DHE9-F1
#
_entry.id   AF-A0A966DHE9-F1
#
_cell.length_a   1.000
_cell.length_b   1.000
_cell.length_c   1.000
_cell.angle_alpha   90.00
_cell.angle_beta   90.00
_cell.angle_gamma   90.00
#
_symmetry.space_group_name_H-M   'P 1'
#
loop_
_entity.id
_entity.type
_entity.pdbx_description
1 polymer ?
#
loop_
_entity_poly.entity_id
_entity_poly.type
_entity_poly.pdbx_seq_one_letter_code
_entity_poly.pdbx_strand_id
1 'polypeptide(L)'
;MKKVILFTLLALLFACEKEDPSATDELKSLAGTEWTGTMPDYYDGAVVVKVSSQTKATLTAGSMTVTFSYTYNSSLQTGTLTSEGNTFTFEIDGNRLILTDPYSDTYSFTRTK
;
A
#
# COMPACT_ATOMS: atom_id res chain seq x y z
N MET A 1 27.66 -0.75 53.33
CA MET A 1 27.51 0.64 52.84
C MET A 1 27.84 0.67 51.35
N LYS A 2 26.95 1.30 50.57
CA LYS A 2 26.92 1.36 49.10
C LYS A 2 28.19 2.00 48.51
N LYS A 3 28.68 1.46 47.39
CA LYS A 3 29.26 2.26 46.29
C LYS A 3 28.80 1.68 44.96
N VAL A 4 27.81 2.35 44.40
CA VAL A 4 27.27 2.16 43.05
C VAL A 4 28.36 2.60 42.07
N ILE A 5 28.76 1.75 41.13
CA ILE A 5 29.64 2.14 40.02
C ILE A 5 28.75 2.52 38.84
N LEU A 6 28.92 3.77 38.46
CA LEU A 6 28.11 4.58 37.57
C LEU A 6 28.63 4.47 36.13
N PHE A 7 27.72 4.11 35.22
CA PHE A 7 27.62 4.50 33.80
C PHE A 7 28.91 4.82 33.02
N THR A 8 29.30 3.91 32.12
CA THR A 8 29.88 4.29 30.82
C THR A 8 28.82 4.10 29.75
N LEU A 9 28.12 5.21 29.47
CA LEU A 9 27.19 5.38 28.37
C LEU A 9 28.01 5.33 27.07
N LEU A 10 27.92 4.21 26.33
CA LEU A 10 28.48 4.11 25.00
C LEU A 10 27.59 4.95 24.07
N ALA A 11 28.03 6.18 23.79
CA ALA A 11 27.42 7.06 22.80
C ALA A 11 27.62 6.46 21.41
N LEU A 12 26.69 5.60 20.99
CA LEU A 12 26.48 5.30 19.58
C LEU A 12 25.86 6.53 18.95
N LEU A 13 26.70 7.31 18.30
CA LEU A 13 26.31 8.30 17.30
C LEU A 13 25.47 7.56 16.26
N PHE A 14 24.16 7.61 16.38
CA PHE A 14 23.29 7.42 15.22
C PHE A 14 23.59 8.58 14.30
N ALA A 15 24.46 8.33 13.32
CA ALA A 15 24.46 9.11 12.10
C ALA A 15 23.04 9.00 11.55
N CYS A 16 22.24 10.05 11.75
CA CYS A 16 21.05 10.28 10.97
C CYS A 16 21.57 10.66 9.59
N GLU A 17 21.89 9.65 8.77
CA GLU A 17 21.95 9.82 7.33
C GLU A 17 20.58 10.33 6.92
N LYS A 18 20.55 11.63 6.65
CA LYS A 18 19.40 12.35 6.13
C LYS A 18 19.29 11.91 4.68
N GLU A 19 18.63 10.77 4.46
CA GLU A 19 18.26 10.35 3.11
C GLU A 19 17.35 11.43 2.53
N ASP A 20 17.79 12.00 1.42
CA ASP A 20 16.99 12.90 0.59
C ASP A 20 15.66 12.22 0.22
N PRO A 21 14.49 12.88 0.37
CA PRO A 21 13.22 12.32 -0.05
C PRO A 21 13.07 12.46 -1.57
N SER A 22 13.96 11.83 -2.32
CA SER A 22 13.72 11.40 -3.70
C SER A 22 13.57 9.89 -3.73
N ALA A 23 12.89 9.34 -2.72
CA ALA A 23 12.51 7.94 -2.68
C ALA A 23 11.19 7.78 -3.43
N THR A 24 11.24 7.61 -4.75
CA THR A 24 10.45 6.50 -5.33
C THR A 24 11.04 5.23 -4.75
N ASP A 25 10.72 4.96 -3.48
CA ASP A 25 11.07 3.72 -2.81
C ASP A 25 10.26 2.65 -3.56
N GLU A 26 10.90 2.00 -4.54
CA GLU A 26 10.25 0.99 -5.35
C GLU A 26 9.68 -0.05 -4.39
N LEU A 27 8.35 -0.06 -4.25
CA LEU A 27 7.69 -0.92 -3.28
C LEU A 27 7.97 -2.37 -3.69
N LYS A 28 8.86 -3.03 -2.95
CA LYS A 28 9.15 -4.47 -3.13
C LYS A 28 7.97 -5.35 -2.74
N SER A 29 7.06 -4.81 -1.94
CA SER A 29 5.81 -5.42 -1.52
C SER A 29 4.79 -4.33 -1.23
N LEU A 30 3.52 -4.63 -1.50
CA LEU A 30 2.41 -3.76 -1.09
C LEU A 30 1.75 -4.25 0.21
N ALA A 31 2.25 -5.31 0.85
CA ALA A 31 1.64 -5.79 2.08
C ALA A 31 1.64 -4.70 3.18
N GLY A 32 0.46 -4.39 3.69
CA GLY A 32 0.24 -3.39 4.74
C GLY A 32 -0.13 -1.99 4.25
N THR A 33 -0.12 -1.74 2.95
CA THR A 33 -0.45 -0.43 2.38
C THR A 33 -1.96 -0.23 2.22
N GLU A 34 -2.35 1.03 2.18
CA GLU A 34 -3.74 1.45 1.99
C GLU A 34 -3.80 2.63 1.02
N TRP A 35 -4.81 2.64 0.16
CA TRP A 35 -5.11 3.74 -0.74
C TRP A 35 -6.59 4.10 -0.68
N THR A 36 -6.88 5.39 -0.78
CA THR A 36 -8.24 5.92 -0.81
C THR A 36 -8.48 6.68 -2.11
N GLY A 37 -9.62 6.44 -2.74
CA GLY A 37 -10.01 7.03 -4.01
C GLY A 37 -11.52 6.96 -4.20
N THR A 38 -11.98 7.05 -5.44
CA THR A 38 -13.40 6.96 -5.80
C THR A 38 -13.59 6.03 -7.00
N MET A 39 -14.73 5.36 -7.07
CA MET A 39 -15.16 4.53 -8.20
C MET A 39 -16.62 4.87 -8.53
N PRO A 40 -16.88 6.01 -9.20
CA PRO A 40 -18.24 6.57 -9.31
C PRO A 40 -19.24 5.66 -10.04
N ASP A 41 -18.78 4.77 -10.91
CA ASP A 41 -19.64 3.79 -11.60
C ASP A 41 -20.13 2.67 -10.67
N TYR A 42 -19.43 2.46 -9.56
CA TYR A 42 -19.71 1.40 -8.58
C TYR A 42 -20.30 1.93 -7.27
N TYR A 43 -19.84 3.10 -6.82
CA TYR A 43 -20.21 3.66 -5.52
C TYR A 43 -20.00 5.19 -5.48
N ASP A 44 -21.03 5.91 -5.04
CA ASP A 44 -20.96 7.34 -4.74
C ASP A 44 -20.37 7.55 -3.33
N GLY A 45 -19.04 7.58 -3.25
CA GLY A 45 -18.30 7.83 -2.03
C GLY A 45 -16.85 7.37 -2.09
N ALA A 46 -16.18 7.45 -0.94
CA ALA A 46 -14.80 7.01 -0.81
C ALA A 46 -14.71 5.47 -0.87
N VAL A 47 -13.71 5.00 -1.60
CA VAL A 47 -13.38 3.59 -1.75
C VAL A 47 -11.95 3.39 -1.24
N VAL A 48 -11.77 2.39 -0.38
CA VAL A 48 -10.49 2.06 0.24
C VAL A 48 -9.97 0.74 -0.30
N VAL A 49 -8.76 0.75 -0.88
CA VAL A 49 -8.01 -0.44 -1.27
C VAL A 49 -6.95 -0.72 -0.20
N LYS A 50 -6.96 -1.92 0.37
CA LYS A 50 -5.97 -2.32 1.37
C LYS A 50 -5.37 -3.66 1.02
N VAL A 51 -4.04 -3.73 0.96
CA VAL A 51 -3.34 -5.01 0.74
C VAL A 51 -2.99 -5.57 2.12
N SER A 52 -3.73 -6.59 2.57
CA SER A 52 -3.61 -7.13 3.92
C SER A 52 -2.49 -8.16 4.08
N SER A 53 -2.07 -8.80 2.99
CA SER A 53 -0.96 -9.74 2.95
C SER A 53 -0.33 -9.79 1.57
N GLN A 54 0.68 -10.64 1.38
CA GLN A 54 1.31 -10.84 0.06
C GLN A 54 0.36 -11.41 -1.01
N THR A 55 -0.81 -11.93 -0.64
CA THR A 55 -1.73 -12.61 -1.56
C THR A 55 -3.17 -12.15 -1.41
N LYS A 56 -3.46 -11.20 -0.51
CA LYS A 56 -4.81 -10.73 -0.22
C LYS A 56 -4.89 -9.22 -0.18
N ALA A 57 -5.94 -8.70 -0.79
CA ALA A 57 -6.34 -7.30 -0.70
C ALA A 57 -7.85 -7.19 -0.47
N THR A 58 -8.30 -6.03 -0.02
CA THR A 58 -9.70 -5.71 0.17
C THR A 58 -10.04 -4.40 -0.52
N LEU A 59 -11.26 -4.32 -1.04
CA LEU A 59 -11.87 -3.12 -1.57
C LEU A 59 -13.11 -2.84 -0.72
N THR A 60 -13.12 -1.72 -0.02
CA THR A 60 -14.21 -1.30 0.88
C THR A 60 -14.90 -0.07 0.33
N ALA A 61 -16.21 -0.16 0.11
CA ALA A 61 -17.08 0.91 -0.38
C ALA A 61 -18.28 1.03 0.55
N GLY A 62 -18.36 2.12 1.31
CA GLY A 62 -19.36 2.27 2.37
C GLY A 62 -19.26 1.15 3.43
N SER A 63 -20.34 0.40 3.63
CA SER A 63 -20.39 -0.76 4.54
C SER A 63 -19.99 -2.09 3.89
N MET A 64 -19.77 -2.11 2.57
CA MET A 64 -19.43 -3.32 1.83
C MET A 64 -17.91 -3.49 1.75
N THR A 65 -17.44 -4.72 1.97
CA THR A 65 -16.03 -5.08 1.80
C THR A 65 -15.93 -6.35 0.98
N VAL A 66 -15.17 -6.29 -0.11
CA VAL A 66 -14.88 -7.44 -0.97
C VAL A 66 -13.42 -7.82 -0.81
N THR A 67 -13.16 -9.11 -0.62
CA THR A 67 -11.79 -9.66 -0.54
C THR A 67 -11.37 -10.19 -1.89
N PHE A 68 -10.14 -9.85 -2.29
CA PHE A 68 -9.52 -10.26 -3.55
C PHE A 68 -8.29 -11.13 -3.27
N SER A 69 -8.06 -12.10 -4.15
CA SER A 69 -6.71 -12.64 -4.35
C SER A 69 -5.88 -11.60 -5.10
N TYR A 70 -4.61 -11.46 -4.71
CA TYR A 70 -3.74 -10.38 -5.15
C TYR A 70 -2.42 -10.93 -5.71
N THR A 71 -1.96 -10.31 -6.80
CA THR A 71 -0.62 -10.51 -7.36
C THR A 71 0.07 -9.17 -7.60
N TYR A 72 1.40 -9.15 -7.58
CA TYR A 72 2.18 -7.95 -7.86
C TYR A 72 3.57 -8.28 -8.37
N ASN A 73 3.93 -7.63 -9.47
CA ASN A 73 5.24 -7.62 -10.06
C ASN A 73 5.92 -6.31 -9.67
N SER A 74 6.83 -6.36 -8.70
CA SER A 74 7.53 -5.17 -8.19
C SER A 74 8.45 -4.51 -9.23
N SER A 75 8.95 -5.27 -10.21
CA SER A 75 9.82 -4.73 -11.26
C SER A 75 9.04 -3.92 -12.30
N LEU A 76 7.77 -4.28 -12.53
CA LEU A 76 6.88 -3.55 -13.44
C LEU A 76 5.91 -2.63 -12.72
N GLN A 77 5.89 -2.65 -11.39
CA GLN A 77 4.93 -1.94 -10.54
C GLN A 77 3.46 -2.21 -10.92
N THR A 78 3.16 -3.41 -11.42
CA THR A 78 1.82 -3.81 -11.87
C THR A 78 1.34 -5.08 -11.19
N GLY A 79 0.03 -5.32 -11.22
CA GLY A 79 -0.54 -6.54 -10.65
C GLY A 79 -2.01 -6.74 -10.96
N THR A 80 -2.62 -7.67 -10.22
CA THR A 80 -4.04 -8.00 -10.37
C THR A 80 -4.75 -8.15 -9.03
N LEU A 81 -6.05 -7.82 -9.02
CA LEU A 81 -7.00 -8.16 -7.97
C LEU A 81 -8.10 -9.05 -8.58
N THR A 82 -8.22 -10.29 -8.12
CA THR A 82 -9.21 -11.24 -8.64
C THR A 82 -10.18 -11.70 -7.54
N SER A 83 -11.48 -11.59 -7.81
CA SER A 83 -12.55 -12.11 -6.94
C SER A 83 -13.74 -12.55 -7.77
N GLU A 84 -14.30 -13.73 -7.47
CA GLU A 84 -15.53 -14.26 -8.07
C GLU A 84 -15.61 -14.16 -9.60
N GLY A 85 -14.48 -14.38 -10.29
CA GLY A 85 -14.39 -14.31 -11.76
C GLY A 85 -14.15 -12.91 -12.34
N ASN A 86 -14.21 -11.86 -11.53
CA ASN A 86 -13.83 -10.51 -11.93
C ASN A 86 -12.34 -10.27 -11.64
N THR A 87 -11.63 -9.66 -12.59
CA THR A 87 -10.22 -9.30 -12.45
C THR A 87 -10.02 -7.83 -12.76
N PHE A 88 -9.52 -7.09 -11.78
CA PHE A 88 -8.96 -5.77 -11.98
C PHE A 88 -7.46 -5.91 -12.23
N THR A 89 -6.94 -5.09 -13.14
CA THR A 89 -5.49 -4.87 -13.26
C THR A 89 -5.13 -3.58 -12.54
N PHE A 90 -3.88 -3.44 -12.13
CA PHE A 90 -3.45 -2.18 -11.53
C PHE A 90 -1.99 -1.86 -11.85
N GLU A 91 -1.68 -0.58 -11.70
CA GLU A 91 -0.34 0.01 -11.75
C GLU A 91 -0.12 0.87 -10.50
N ILE A 92 1.11 0.87 -9.98
CA ILE A 92 1.58 1.78 -8.93
C ILE A 92 2.42 2.86 -9.59
N ASP A 93 1.97 4.12 -9.47
CA ASP A 93 2.69 5.32 -9.92
C ASP A 93 3.00 6.19 -8.70
N GLY A 94 4.16 5.95 -8.08
CA GLY A 94 4.56 6.60 -6.83
C GLY A 94 3.56 6.36 -5.69
N ASN A 95 2.85 7.41 -5.28
CA ASN A 95 1.82 7.33 -4.24
C ASN A 95 0.43 7.01 -4.78
N ARG A 96 0.31 6.69 -6.07
CA ARG A 96 -0.97 6.40 -6.71
C ARG A 96 -1.10 4.92 -7.02
N LEU A 97 -2.28 4.39 -6.76
CA LEU A 97 -2.73 3.11 -7.31
C LEU A 97 -3.73 3.45 -8.43
N ILE A 98 -3.44 3.02 -9.64
CA ILE A 98 -4.34 3.14 -10.79
C ILE A 98 -4.95 1.77 -11.02
N LEU A 99 -6.24 1.63 -10.75
CA LEU A 99 -6.98 0.39 -10.91
C LEU A 99 -7.74 0.45 -12.23
N THR A 100 -7.64 -0.59 -13.06
CA THR A 100 -8.40 -0.75 -14.29
C THR A 100 -9.33 -1.94 -14.16
N ASP A 101 -10.62 -1.72 -14.42
CA ASP A 101 -11.64 -2.75 -14.32
C ASP A 101 -11.75 -3.61 -15.61
N PRO A 102 -12.58 -4.68 -15.62
CA PRO A 102 -12.77 -5.52 -16.80
C PRO A 102 -13.34 -4.80 -18.03
N TYR A 103 -13.93 -3.63 -17.85
CA TYR A 103 -14.53 -2.81 -18.90
C TYR A 103 -13.59 -1.71 -19.40
N SER A 104 -12.34 -1.70 -18.91
CA SER A 104 -11.29 -0.73 -19.22
C SER A 104 -11.49 0.66 -18.61
N ASP A 105 -12.41 0.80 -17.66
CA ASP A 105 -12.53 2.02 -16.86
C ASP A 105 -11.40 2.08 -15.83
N THR A 106 -10.91 3.29 -15.56
CA THR A 106 -9.74 3.51 -14.70
C THR A 106 -10.07 4.38 -13.50
N TYR A 107 -9.54 4.01 -12.34
CA TYR A 107 -9.79 4.64 -11.06
C TYR A 107 -8.48 4.93 -10.35
N SER A 108 -8.27 6.17 -9.93
CA SER A 108 -7.04 6.59 -9.25
C SER A 108 -7.27 6.69 -7.74
N PHE A 109 -6.41 6.04 -6.98
CA PHE A 109 -6.40 6.07 -5.52
C PHE A 109 -5.08 6.66 -5.02
N THR A 110 -5.12 7.37 -3.90
CA THR A 110 -3.94 7.97 -3.26
C THR A 110 -3.57 7.18 -2.02
N ARG A 111 -2.29 6.88 -1.84
CA ARG A 111 -1.78 6.13 -0.71
C ARG A 111 -2.00 6.90 0.58
N THR A 112 -2.63 6.24 1.56
CA THR A 112 -2.94 6.77 2.89
C THR A 112 -2.17 6.03 3.99
N LYS A 113 -1.59 4.86 3.68
CA LYS A 113 -0.76 4.07 4.59
C LYS A 113 0.29 3.24 3.85
#